data_AF-A0A5D2YCD4-F1
#
_entry.id   AF-A0A5D2YCD4-F1
#
_cell.length_a   1.000
_cell.length_b   1.000
_cell.length_c   1.000
_cell.angle_alpha   90.00
_cell.angle_beta   90.00
_cell.angle_gamma   90.00
#
_symmetry.space_group_name_H-M   'P 1'
#
loop_
_entity.id
_entity.type
_entity.pdbx_description
1 polymer ?
#
loop_
_entity_poly.entity_id
_entity_poly.type
_entity_poly.pdbx_seq_one_letter_code
_entity_poly.pdbx_strand_id
1 'polypeptide(L)'
;MAGSQSGDLKMEGWLHIIRSNRIGLQYSSKRYFVLEDHLLKSFKSMPISNLQEPGRSAIIDSSIRVTDNGRESIHRKVFFIFTLYNSSNHNDQLKLGASSPEEAARWIQSLEEAALKGGPYFGNDAAYSKSRWQSFRSSGSTNEHHNNSLDWTLYSSTKMDRVTSDVVAPSPWTIFGCQNGLRLFKEAKERDSHRKWDDHPAIMAVGVVDETSEAIFQTLMSLGPSRSQWDFCFYKGCVVEHLDGHTDIVHKQLYSDWLPWATKRRDLLLRRYWRREDDGTYVILYHSVFHKTCPPQKSYVRACLKSGGYVISPVNEGKQSVVKHMLAIDWKF
;
A
#
# COMPACT_ATOMS: atom_id res chain seq x y z
N MET A 1 37.44 29.85 -13.85
CA MET A 1 36.48 28.88 -14.41
C MET A 1 36.43 27.71 -13.45
N ALA A 2 35.36 27.62 -12.66
CA ALA A 2 35.18 26.54 -11.69
C ALA A 2 34.41 25.41 -12.36
N GLY A 3 35.02 24.22 -12.42
CA GLY A 3 34.38 23.01 -12.92
C GLY A 3 33.41 22.45 -11.90
N SER A 4 32.13 22.35 -12.29
CA SER A 4 31.10 21.65 -11.54
C SER A 4 31.29 20.14 -11.68
N GLN A 5 31.80 19.47 -10.65
CA GLN A 5 31.66 18.03 -10.51
C GLN A 5 30.24 17.73 -10.01
N SER A 6 29.34 17.36 -10.93
CA SER A 6 28.10 16.66 -10.58
C SER A 6 28.46 15.21 -10.26
N GLY A 7 28.78 14.93 -9.01
CA GLY A 7 29.01 13.57 -8.54
C GLY A 7 27.69 12.80 -8.51
N ASP A 8 27.57 11.77 -9.34
CA ASP A 8 26.48 10.79 -9.30
C ASP A 8 26.31 10.26 -7.87
N LEU A 9 25.07 10.23 -7.38
CA LEU A 9 24.67 9.75 -6.04
C LEU A 9 24.72 8.22 -5.97
N LYS A 10 25.90 7.64 -6.21
CA LYS A 10 26.13 6.21 -6.13
C LYS A 10 26.75 5.86 -4.78
N MET A 11 25.98 5.18 -3.93
CA MET A 11 26.43 4.65 -2.64
C MET A 11 26.54 3.13 -2.72
N GLU A 12 27.69 2.57 -2.38
CA GLU A 12 27.89 1.12 -2.39
C GLU A 12 28.73 0.63 -1.21
N GLY A 13 28.54 -0.63 -0.83
CA GLY A 13 29.23 -1.19 0.34
C GLY A 13 28.66 -2.52 0.83
N TRP A 14 29.33 -3.09 1.81
CA TRP A 14 28.94 -4.36 2.42
C TRP A 14 27.99 -4.13 3.59
N LEU A 15 26.80 -4.72 3.54
CA LEU A 15 25.86 -4.72 4.67
C LEU A 15 25.45 -6.15 5.05
N HIS A 16 24.96 -6.29 6.27
CA HIS A 16 24.43 -7.54 6.79
C HIS A 16 22.92 -7.48 6.84
N ILE A 17 22.24 -8.36 6.11
CA ILE A 17 20.79 -8.53 6.25
C ILE A 17 20.56 -9.29 7.55
N ILE A 18 19.82 -8.69 8.47
CA ILE A 18 19.45 -9.29 9.76
C ILE A 18 18.05 -9.87 9.67
N ARG A 19 17.88 -11.14 10.06
CA ARG A 19 16.58 -11.82 10.08
C ARG A 19 16.43 -12.66 11.32
N SER A 20 15.21 -12.87 11.79
CA SER A 20 14.88 -13.82 12.84
C SER A 20 14.18 -15.05 12.24
N ASN A 21 14.47 -16.23 12.78
CA ASN A 21 13.67 -17.42 12.50
C ASN A 21 12.40 -17.45 13.37
N ARG A 22 11.53 -18.45 13.15
CA ARG A 22 10.26 -18.60 13.91
C ARG A 22 10.45 -18.80 15.42
N ILE A 23 11.65 -19.16 15.85
CA ILE A 23 12.01 -19.42 17.26
C ILE A 23 12.73 -18.19 17.86
N GLY A 24 12.81 -17.08 17.12
CA GLY A 24 13.42 -15.83 17.58
C GLY A 24 14.94 -15.75 17.47
N LEU A 25 15.62 -16.79 16.98
CA LEU A 25 17.07 -16.75 16.73
C LEU A 25 17.36 -15.86 15.52
N GLN A 26 18.17 -14.84 15.74
CA GLN A 26 18.59 -13.90 14.71
C GLN A 26 19.79 -14.44 13.95
N TYR A 27 19.79 -14.37 12.62
CA TYR A 27 20.92 -14.68 11.76
C TYR A 27 21.23 -13.50 10.84
N SER A 28 22.50 -13.38 10.47
CA SER A 28 23.01 -12.30 9.60
C SER A 28 23.56 -12.89 8.30
N SER A 29 23.23 -12.28 7.15
CA SER A 29 23.82 -12.66 5.86
C SER A 29 24.47 -11.45 5.21
N LYS A 30 25.78 -11.54 4.95
CA LYS A 30 26.55 -10.47 4.30
C LYS A 30 26.18 -10.38 2.81
N ARG A 31 25.91 -9.16 2.32
CA ARG A 31 25.56 -8.86 0.93
C ARG A 31 26.23 -7.54 0.51
N TYR A 32 26.54 -7.41 -0.77
CA TYR A 32 27.00 -6.16 -1.34
C TYR A 32 25.77 -5.37 -1.80
N PHE A 33 25.65 -4.11 -1.36
CA PHE A 33 24.56 -3.24 -1.75
C PHE A 33 25.08 -2.11 -2.61
N VAL A 34 24.28 -1.73 -3.61
CA VAL A 34 24.51 -0.58 -4.48
C VAL A 34 23.21 0.20 -4.52
N LEU A 35 23.22 1.44 -4.05
CA LEU A 35 22.18 2.43 -4.21
C LEU A 35 22.62 3.38 -5.31
N GLU A 36 21.84 3.42 -6.37
CA GLU A 36 22.06 4.26 -7.54
C GLU A 36 20.75 4.96 -7.83
N ASP A 37 20.74 6.29 -7.75
CA ASP A 37 19.55 7.13 -7.75
C ASP A 37 18.52 6.69 -6.69
N HIS A 38 17.45 6.04 -7.13
CA HIS A 38 16.38 5.52 -6.27
C HIS A 38 16.37 3.99 -6.22
N LEU A 39 17.32 3.31 -6.87
CA LEU A 39 17.31 1.86 -7.00
C LEU A 39 18.37 1.23 -6.08
N LEU A 40 17.89 0.53 -5.05
CA LEU A 40 18.72 -0.26 -4.15
C LEU A 40 18.83 -1.69 -4.67
N LYS A 41 20.03 -2.08 -5.12
CA LYS A 41 20.38 -3.42 -5.60
C LYS A 41 21.19 -4.17 -4.54
N SER A 42 20.96 -5.48 -4.41
CA SER A 42 21.69 -6.35 -3.49
C SER A 42 22.27 -7.57 -4.21
N PHE A 43 23.53 -7.90 -3.90
CA PHE A 43 24.30 -8.95 -4.56
C PHE A 43 24.92 -9.90 -3.52
N LYS A 44 25.10 -11.18 -3.88
CA LYS A 44 25.79 -12.17 -3.03
C LYS A 44 27.28 -11.86 -2.89
N SER A 45 27.87 -11.28 -3.93
CA SER A 45 29.27 -10.86 -4.02
C SER A 45 29.34 -9.50 -4.72
N MET A 46 30.51 -8.85 -4.69
CA MET A 46 30.75 -7.64 -5.47
C MET A 46 30.46 -7.92 -6.95
N PRO A 47 29.66 -7.09 -7.64
CA PRO A 47 29.34 -7.33 -9.05
C PRO A 47 30.57 -7.10 -9.91
N ILE A 48 30.87 -8.05 -10.80
CA ILE A 48 32.06 -8.00 -11.68
C ILE A 48 31.76 -7.21 -12.96
N SER A 49 30.48 -7.09 -13.34
CA SER A 49 30.01 -6.28 -14.47
C SER A 49 28.64 -5.66 -14.17
N ASN A 50 28.33 -4.54 -14.83
CA ASN A 50 27.03 -3.85 -14.71
C ASN A 50 25.85 -4.66 -15.26
N LEU A 51 26.11 -5.76 -15.98
CA LEU A 51 25.12 -6.66 -16.55
C LEU A 51 24.73 -7.80 -15.61
N GLN A 52 25.37 -7.91 -14.45
CA GLN A 52 25.06 -8.96 -13.49
C GLN A 52 23.70 -8.69 -12.84
N GLU A 53 22.75 -9.63 -12.99
CA GLU A 53 21.44 -9.50 -12.37
C GLU A 53 21.57 -9.46 -10.83
N PRO A 54 20.98 -8.45 -10.18
CA PRO A 54 21.03 -8.36 -8.73
C PRO A 54 20.25 -9.52 -8.12
N GLY A 55 20.73 -10.02 -6.98
CA GLY A 55 20.00 -11.04 -6.23
C GLY A 55 18.62 -10.53 -5.77
N ARG A 56 18.52 -9.22 -5.48
CA ARG A 56 17.26 -8.47 -5.26
C ARG A 56 17.44 -7.00 -5.57
N SER A 57 16.38 -6.34 -6.03
CA SER A 57 16.31 -4.88 -6.19
C SER A 57 15.07 -4.31 -5.51
N ALA A 58 15.17 -3.08 -5.03
CA ALA A 58 14.06 -2.34 -4.42
C ALA A 58 14.17 -0.86 -4.79
N ILE A 59 13.01 -0.21 -4.94
CA ILE A 59 12.96 1.23 -5.25
C ILE A 59 12.72 1.99 -3.95
N ILE A 60 13.51 3.02 -3.75
CA ILE A 60 13.46 3.94 -2.62
C ILE A 60 12.65 5.15 -3.07
N ASP A 61 11.35 5.12 -2.78
CA ASP A 61 10.42 6.21 -3.06
C ASP A 61 10.06 6.97 -1.78
N SER A 62 9.18 7.97 -1.91
CA SER A 62 8.73 8.81 -0.78
C SER A 62 7.96 8.03 0.30
N SER A 63 7.56 6.78 0.02
CA SER A 63 6.87 5.92 0.99
C SER A 63 7.84 5.15 1.89
N ILE A 64 9.12 5.09 1.53
CA ILE A 64 10.17 4.43 2.32
C ILE A 64 10.65 5.34 3.43
N ARG A 65 10.72 4.77 4.63
CA ARG A 65 11.29 5.41 5.82
C ARG A 65 12.45 4.57 6.32
N VAL A 66 13.44 5.26 6.88
CA VAL A 66 14.59 4.63 7.53
C VAL A 66 14.49 4.92 9.03
N THR A 67 14.90 3.97 9.85
CA THR A 67 14.99 4.15 11.29
C THR A 67 16.30 3.58 11.78
N ASP A 68 17.09 4.42 12.45
CA ASP A 68 18.26 3.98 13.17
C ASP A 68 17.84 3.18 14.41
N ASN A 69 18.25 1.92 14.48
CA ASN A 69 18.00 1.04 15.61
C ASN A 69 19.20 1.00 16.58
N GLY A 70 20.30 1.65 16.25
CA GLY A 70 21.50 1.72 17.07
C GLY A 70 22.32 0.44 17.06
N ARG A 71 23.08 0.24 18.14
CA ARG A 71 24.07 -0.83 18.25
C ARG A 71 23.43 -2.12 18.78
N GLU A 72 23.52 -3.21 18.02
CA GLU A 72 23.13 -4.56 18.46
C GLU A 72 24.31 -5.54 18.40
N SER A 73 24.27 -6.58 19.22
CA SER A 73 25.24 -7.69 19.18
C SER A 73 24.54 -8.97 18.75
N ILE A 74 24.90 -9.48 17.57
CA ILE A 74 24.31 -10.69 16.96
C ILE A 74 25.44 -11.70 16.78
N HIS A 75 25.33 -12.89 17.39
CA HIS A 75 26.36 -13.92 17.34
C HIS A 75 27.77 -13.43 17.70
N ARG A 76 27.89 -12.64 18.79
CA ARG A 76 29.15 -12.02 19.27
C ARG A 76 29.80 -11.04 18.29
N LYS A 77 29.10 -10.64 17.22
CA LYS A 77 29.50 -9.55 16.32
C LYS A 77 28.62 -8.34 16.58
N VAL A 78 29.26 -7.18 16.70
CA VAL A 78 28.58 -5.89 16.86
C VAL A 78 28.20 -5.35 15.49
N PHE A 79 26.95 -4.92 15.35
CA PHE A 79 26.45 -4.26 14.16
C PHE A 79 25.74 -2.96 14.54
N PHE A 80 25.84 -1.98 13.65
CA PHE A 80 25.05 -0.75 13.72
C PHE A 80 23.84 -0.92 12.81
N ILE A 81 22.69 -1.07 13.43
CA ILE A 81 21.47 -1.57 12.82
C ILE A 81 20.59 -0.40 12.41
N PHE A 82 20.02 -0.51 11.21
CA PHE A 82 18.95 0.35 10.76
C PHE A 82 17.91 -0.45 9.99
N THR A 83 16.68 0.02 9.99
CA THR A 83 15.55 -0.66 9.35
C THR A 83 14.94 0.26 8.31
N LEU A 84 14.85 -0.24 7.07
CA LEU A 84 14.02 0.35 6.04
C LEU A 84 12.63 -0.27 6.16
N TYR A 85 11.59 0.55 6.12
CA TYR A 85 10.21 0.06 6.11
C TYR A 85 9.36 0.88 5.17
N ASN A 86 8.38 0.22 4.54
CA ASN A 86 7.37 0.91 3.78
C ASN A 86 6.30 1.47 4.74
N SER A 87 6.04 2.77 4.67
CA SER A 87 5.00 3.43 5.46
C SER A 87 3.58 2.89 5.17
N SER A 88 3.35 2.39 3.95
CA SER A 88 2.10 1.74 3.54
C SER A 88 2.03 0.27 3.96
N ASN A 89 3.13 -0.48 3.96
CA ASN A 89 3.14 -1.89 4.37
C ASN A 89 4.24 -2.20 5.40
N HIS A 90 3.88 -2.36 6.68
CA HIS A 90 4.87 -2.62 7.73
C HIS A 90 5.32 -4.07 7.83
N ASN A 91 4.74 -4.99 7.03
CA ASN A 91 5.32 -6.33 6.87
C ASN A 91 6.55 -6.33 5.96
N ASP A 92 6.70 -5.24 5.21
CA ASP A 92 7.72 -4.97 4.23
C ASP A 92 8.80 -4.11 4.90
N GLN A 93 9.62 -4.80 5.70
CA GLN A 93 10.77 -4.23 6.39
C GLN A 93 12.06 -4.95 5.97
N LEU A 94 13.14 -4.19 5.89
CA LEU A 94 14.49 -4.69 5.71
C LEU A 94 15.38 -4.18 6.84
N LYS A 95 15.75 -5.09 7.73
CA LYS A 95 16.72 -4.81 8.80
C LYS A 95 18.14 -5.05 8.25
N LEU A 96 18.95 -4.01 8.25
CA LEU A 96 20.34 -4.02 7.80
C LEU A 96 21.29 -3.69 8.95
N GLY A 97 22.51 -4.18 8.86
CA GLY A 97 23.58 -3.91 9.82
C GLY A 97 24.88 -3.54 9.11
N ALA A 98 25.44 -2.39 9.47
CA ALA A 98 26.76 -1.95 9.06
C ALA A 98 27.84 -2.38 10.08
N SER A 99 29.10 -2.37 9.64
CA SER A 99 30.24 -2.76 10.51
C SER A 99 30.78 -1.60 11.36
N SER A 100 30.45 -0.35 11.01
CA SER A 100 30.80 0.83 11.80
C SER A 100 29.61 1.82 11.87
N PRO A 101 29.58 2.71 12.88
CA PRO A 101 28.52 3.70 13.00
C PRO A 101 28.58 4.74 11.87
N GLU A 102 29.78 5.09 11.39
CA GLU A 102 29.95 6.02 10.27
C GLU A 102 29.41 5.42 8.97
N GLU A 103 29.61 4.11 8.76
CA GLU A 103 29.05 3.40 7.61
C GLU A 103 27.52 3.36 7.69
N ALA A 104 26.94 3.07 8.86
CA ALA A 104 25.49 3.13 9.05
C ALA A 104 24.92 4.53 8.77
N ALA A 105 25.54 5.58 9.32
CA ALA A 105 25.11 6.95 9.12
C ALA A 105 25.10 7.36 7.64
N ARG A 106 26.16 7.01 6.88
CA ARG A 106 26.21 7.27 5.43
C ARG A 106 25.09 6.56 4.67
N TRP A 107 24.81 5.30 5.02
CA TRP A 107 23.72 4.55 4.39
C TRP A 107 22.34 5.13 4.71
N ILE A 108 22.09 5.46 5.98
CA ILE A 108 20.82 6.05 6.42
C ILE A 108 20.58 7.36 5.70
N GLN A 109 21.57 8.27 5.70
CA GLN A 109 21.47 9.56 5.01
C GLN A 109 21.21 9.37 3.51
N SER A 110 21.98 8.50 2.83
CA SER A 110 21.81 8.29 1.38
C SER A 110 20.42 7.74 1.02
N LEU A 111 19.88 6.84 1.86
CA LEU A 111 18.55 6.27 1.67
C LEU A 111 17.45 7.30 1.95
N GLU A 112 17.61 8.14 2.98
CA GLU A 112 16.68 9.23 3.28
C GLU A 112 16.68 10.28 2.17
N GLU A 113 17.86 10.67 1.66
CA GLU A 113 17.97 11.59 0.52
C GLU A 113 17.33 11.01 -0.75
N ALA A 114 17.53 9.72 -1.03
CA ALA A 114 16.89 9.04 -2.16
C ALA A 114 15.36 9.00 -2.02
N ALA A 115 14.84 8.84 -0.80
CA ALA A 115 13.41 8.88 -0.53
C ALA A 115 12.82 10.30 -0.63
N LEU A 116 13.59 11.32 -0.24
CA LEU A 116 13.18 12.74 -0.24
C LEU A 116 13.24 13.39 -1.62
N LYS A 117 14.20 13.01 -2.47
CA LYS A 117 14.40 13.66 -3.78
C LYS A 117 13.25 13.47 -4.77
N GLY A 118 12.30 12.58 -4.48
CA GLY A 118 11.20 12.25 -5.39
C GLY A 118 11.75 11.52 -6.62
N GLY A 119 11.11 10.42 -7.03
CA GLY A 119 11.53 9.71 -8.25
C GLY A 119 11.63 10.66 -9.45
N PRO A 120 12.44 10.35 -10.48
CA PRO A 120 12.72 11.25 -11.58
C PRO A 120 11.43 11.75 -12.23
N TYR A 121 11.35 13.06 -12.44
CA TYR A 121 10.41 13.69 -13.36
C TYR A 121 10.71 13.15 -14.78
N PHE A 122 10.05 12.06 -15.17
CA PHE A 122 9.87 11.76 -16.58
C PHE A 122 8.73 12.65 -17.09
N GLY A 123 9.10 13.62 -17.93
CA GLY A 123 8.14 14.47 -18.61
C GLY A 123 7.15 13.65 -19.43
N ASN A 124 5.89 14.10 -19.40
CA ASN A 124 4.78 13.79 -20.31
C ASN A 124 5.04 12.67 -21.31
N ASP A 125 4.81 11.42 -20.88
CA ASP A 125 4.10 10.44 -21.69
C ASP A 125 3.59 9.31 -20.79
N ALA A 126 2.36 8.89 -21.10
CA ALA A 126 1.56 7.99 -20.30
C ALA A 126 2.19 6.58 -20.19
N ALA A 127 2.79 6.27 -19.05
CA ALA A 127 2.89 4.90 -18.50
C ALA A 127 3.45 4.95 -17.06
N TYR A 128 2.59 5.18 -16.07
CA TYR A 128 2.93 4.89 -14.67
C TYR A 128 3.02 3.36 -14.49
N SER A 129 4.16 2.78 -14.87
CA SER A 129 4.50 1.43 -14.47
C SER A 129 4.77 1.48 -12.97
N LYS A 130 3.80 1.04 -12.14
CA LYS A 130 4.02 0.80 -10.71
C LYS A 130 5.16 -0.20 -10.57
N SER A 131 6.37 0.30 -10.39
CA SER A 131 7.55 -0.50 -10.15
C SER A 131 7.44 -1.06 -8.72
N ARG A 132 6.78 -2.22 -8.67
CA ARG A 132 6.44 -2.97 -7.46
C ARG A 132 7.71 -3.21 -6.64
N TRP A 133 7.74 -2.61 -5.45
CA TRP A 133 8.71 -2.94 -4.41
C TRP A 133 8.73 -4.46 -4.19
N GLN A 134 9.86 -5.11 -4.47
CA GLN A 134 9.97 -6.56 -4.26
C GLN A 134 10.14 -6.83 -2.77
N SER A 135 9.14 -7.46 -2.15
CA SER A 135 9.17 -7.79 -0.72
C SER A 135 10.47 -8.50 -0.34
N PHE A 136 11.15 -8.07 0.73
CA PHE A 136 12.39 -8.71 1.19
C PHE A 136 12.17 -10.10 1.85
N ARG A 137 10.97 -10.67 1.78
CA ARG A 137 10.69 -12.04 2.20
C ARG A 137 11.02 -13.01 1.08
N SER A 138 11.85 -14.00 1.38
CA SER A 138 12.17 -15.08 0.45
C SER A 138 10.93 -15.94 0.21
N SER A 139 10.32 -15.87 -0.97
CA SER A 139 9.75 -17.06 -1.63
C SER A 139 10.51 -17.26 -2.93
N GLY A 140 10.85 -18.51 -3.24
CA GLY A 140 11.74 -18.91 -4.33
C GLY A 140 11.41 -18.27 -5.68
N SER A 141 12.46 -18.07 -6.47
CA SER A 141 12.38 -17.57 -7.82
C SER A 141 11.62 -18.54 -8.72
N THR A 142 10.56 -18.06 -9.32
CA THR A 142 10.27 -18.31 -10.74
C THR A 142 9.87 -16.98 -11.35
N ASN A 143 10.73 -16.50 -12.25
CA ASN A 143 10.39 -15.48 -13.23
C ASN A 143 9.15 -15.98 -13.98
N GLU A 144 8.12 -15.14 -14.03
CA GLU A 144 7.34 -14.91 -15.25
C GLU A 144 6.46 -13.68 -15.01
N HIS A 145 6.55 -12.80 -15.99
CA HIS A 145 5.92 -11.49 -16.06
C HIS A 145 4.41 -11.64 -16.12
N HIS A 146 3.67 -11.07 -15.17
CA HIS A 146 2.31 -10.57 -15.43
C HIS A 146 2.08 -9.32 -14.57
N ASN A 147 2.14 -8.18 -15.27
CA ASN A 147 1.68 -6.89 -14.79
C ASN A 147 0.15 -6.91 -14.79
N ASN A 148 -0.47 -6.75 -13.63
CA ASN A 148 -1.84 -6.25 -13.51
C ASN A 148 -1.92 -5.36 -12.27
N SER A 149 -1.36 -4.17 -12.40
CA SER A 149 -1.70 -3.04 -11.53
C SER A 149 -2.69 -2.19 -12.29
N LEU A 150 -3.98 -2.44 -12.04
CA LEU A 150 -5.02 -1.55 -12.52
C LEU A 150 -4.85 -0.17 -11.86
N ASP A 151 -4.76 0.83 -12.72
CA ASP A 151 -4.72 2.23 -12.35
C ASP A 151 -6.17 2.73 -12.30
N TRP A 152 -6.67 2.91 -11.07
CA TRP A 152 -8.10 3.08 -10.80
C TRP A 152 -8.58 4.52 -10.93
N THR A 153 -7.66 5.46 -11.16
CA THR A 153 -7.97 6.90 -11.33
C THR A 153 -8.24 7.31 -12.78
N LEU A 154 -8.14 6.39 -13.75
CA LEU A 154 -8.18 6.75 -15.18
C LEU A 154 -9.57 6.76 -15.85
N TYR A 155 -10.67 6.58 -15.11
CA TYR A 155 -12.02 6.58 -15.70
C TYR A 155 -12.99 7.51 -14.97
N SER A 156 -12.72 8.81 -15.04
CA SER A 156 -13.78 9.82 -15.05
C SER A 156 -13.26 11.08 -15.74
N SER A 157 -13.42 11.12 -17.07
CA SER A 157 -13.46 12.35 -17.87
C SER A 157 -13.44 11.97 -19.36
N THR A 158 -14.61 11.75 -19.94
CA THR A 158 -14.90 12.26 -21.29
C THR A 158 -16.39 12.18 -21.54
N LYS A 159 -17.01 13.35 -21.58
CA LYS A 159 -18.31 13.61 -22.15
C LYS A 159 -18.20 13.37 -23.67
N MET A 160 -18.66 12.22 -24.17
CA MET A 160 -18.86 12.04 -25.61
C MET A 160 -19.98 11.02 -25.86
N ASP A 161 -21.17 11.54 -26.16
CA ASP A 161 -22.19 10.78 -26.89
C ASP A 161 -21.70 10.59 -28.33
N ARG A 162 -21.62 9.32 -28.77
CA ARG A 162 -22.18 8.77 -30.03
C ARG A 162 -21.42 7.53 -30.51
N VAL A 163 -22.18 6.43 -30.55
CA VAL A 163 -22.16 5.38 -31.58
C VAL A 163 -20.88 4.50 -31.68
N THR A 164 -21.05 3.29 -31.14
CA THR A 164 -20.45 1.99 -31.55
C THR A 164 -18.92 1.82 -31.53
N SER A 165 -18.46 0.95 -30.62
CA SER A 165 -17.59 -0.16 -31.00
C SER A 165 -17.65 -1.22 -29.90
N ASP A 166 -18.33 -2.34 -30.18
CA ASP A 166 -18.40 -3.53 -29.34
C ASP A 166 -17.06 -4.29 -29.36
N VAL A 167 -16.03 -3.68 -28.76
CA VAL A 167 -14.84 -4.42 -28.32
C VAL A 167 -14.96 -4.57 -26.82
N VAL A 168 -15.57 -5.67 -26.38
CA VAL A 168 -15.58 -6.06 -24.97
C VAL A 168 -14.15 -6.47 -24.62
N ALA A 169 -13.31 -5.50 -24.26
CA ALA A 169 -12.05 -5.77 -23.59
C ALA A 169 -12.33 -6.64 -22.35
N PRO A 170 -11.49 -7.66 -22.05
CA PRO A 170 -11.68 -8.48 -20.86
C PRO A 170 -11.74 -7.58 -19.62
N SER A 171 -12.92 -7.51 -19.02
CA SER A 171 -13.14 -6.73 -17.80
C SER A 171 -12.37 -7.40 -16.65
N PRO A 172 -11.59 -6.63 -15.86
CA PRO A 172 -10.93 -7.15 -14.66
C PRO A 172 -11.93 -7.52 -13.56
N TRP A 173 -13.24 -7.32 -13.79
CA TRP A 173 -14.32 -7.63 -12.88
C TRP A 173 -15.27 -8.67 -13.46
N THR A 174 -15.63 -9.64 -12.62
CA THR A 174 -16.75 -10.56 -12.86
C THR A 174 -17.92 -10.19 -11.96
N ILE A 175 -19.11 -10.10 -12.53
CA ILE A 175 -20.35 -9.93 -11.75
C ILE A 175 -20.63 -11.26 -11.04
N PHE A 176 -20.87 -11.22 -9.74
CA PHE A 176 -21.25 -12.41 -8.98
C PHE A 176 -22.62 -12.28 -8.29
N GLY A 177 -23.25 -11.11 -8.36
CA GLY A 177 -24.59 -10.92 -7.83
C GLY A 177 -25.23 -9.61 -8.29
N CYS A 178 -26.56 -9.61 -8.34
CA CYS A 178 -27.37 -8.41 -8.48
C CYS A 178 -28.59 -8.57 -7.56
N GLN A 179 -28.81 -7.63 -6.65
CA GLN A 179 -29.91 -7.69 -5.69
C GLN A 179 -30.42 -6.28 -5.38
N ASN A 180 -31.72 -6.04 -5.56
CA ASN A 180 -32.38 -4.77 -5.21
C ASN A 180 -31.66 -3.52 -5.77
N GLY A 181 -31.20 -3.57 -7.03
CA GLY A 181 -30.46 -2.47 -7.67
C GLY A 181 -28.96 -2.41 -7.34
N LEU A 182 -28.47 -3.23 -6.41
CA LEU A 182 -27.05 -3.36 -6.09
C LEU A 182 -26.40 -4.38 -7.01
N ARG A 183 -25.34 -3.98 -7.73
CA ARG A 183 -24.51 -4.86 -8.56
C ARG A 183 -23.23 -5.21 -7.81
N LEU A 184 -22.94 -6.49 -7.71
CA LEU A 184 -21.80 -7.04 -6.96
C LEU A 184 -20.78 -7.64 -7.92
N PHE A 185 -19.54 -7.19 -7.79
CA PHE A 185 -18.42 -7.56 -8.63
C PHE A 185 -17.29 -8.13 -7.77
N LYS A 186 -16.60 -9.13 -8.31
CA LYS A 186 -15.36 -9.67 -7.76
C LYS A 186 -14.29 -9.62 -8.83
N GLU A 187 -13.05 -9.44 -8.41
CA GLU A 187 -11.90 -9.48 -9.29
C GLU A 187 -11.87 -10.77 -10.13
N ALA A 188 -11.67 -10.62 -11.44
CA ALA A 188 -11.58 -11.73 -12.37
C ALA A 188 -10.27 -12.49 -12.13
N LYS A 189 -10.33 -13.82 -11.95
CA LYS A 189 -9.13 -14.65 -11.88
C LYS A 189 -8.61 -14.90 -13.29
N GLU A 190 -7.43 -14.41 -13.62
CA GLU A 190 -6.71 -14.83 -14.83
C GLU A 190 -6.46 -16.34 -14.78
N ARG A 191 -6.87 -17.03 -15.85
CA ARG A 191 -6.95 -18.50 -15.94
C ARG A 191 -5.60 -19.20 -15.81
N ASP A 192 -4.49 -18.48 -16.01
CA ASP A 192 -3.15 -19.06 -16.16
C ASP A 192 -2.22 -18.82 -14.97
N SER A 193 -2.70 -18.23 -13.87
CA SER A 193 -1.89 -18.13 -12.66
C SER A 193 -2.15 -19.32 -11.73
N HIS A 194 -1.32 -20.35 -11.83
CA HIS A 194 -1.09 -21.27 -10.71
C HIS A 194 -0.45 -20.49 -9.55
N ARG A 195 -1.19 -19.63 -8.84
CA ARG A 195 -0.65 -18.82 -7.74
C ARG A 195 -1.56 -18.70 -6.53
N LYS A 196 -0.91 -19.04 -5.40
CA LYS A 196 -1.08 -18.67 -3.99
C LYS A 196 -2.52 -18.51 -3.47
N TRP A 197 -2.82 -19.36 -2.50
CA TRP A 197 -4.02 -19.37 -1.65
C TRP A 197 -4.26 -18.10 -0.80
N ASP A 198 -3.45 -17.03 -0.95
CA ASP A 198 -3.41 -15.87 -0.03
C ASP A 198 -3.87 -14.53 -0.61
N ASP A 199 -4.23 -14.45 -1.91
CA ASP A 199 -4.82 -13.22 -2.44
C ASP A 199 -6.33 -13.21 -2.22
N HIS A 200 -6.72 -12.44 -1.20
CA HIS A 200 -8.08 -12.01 -0.96
C HIS A 200 -8.53 -11.16 -2.17
N PRO A 201 -9.47 -11.64 -3.00
CA PRO A 201 -9.87 -10.94 -4.21
C PRO A 201 -10.54 -9.61 -3.87
N ALA A 202 -10.33 -8.58 -4.68
CA ALA A 202 -11.08 -7.35 -4.52
C ALA A 202 -12.57 -7.59 -4.84
N ILE A 203 -13.45 -6.98 -4.04
CA ILE A 203 -14.88 -6.93 -4.28
C ILE A 203 -15.33 -5.49 -4.45
N MET A 204 -16.36 -5.29 -5.27
CA MET A 204 -16.99 -4.00 -5.48
C MET A 204 -18.51 -4.16 -5.45
N ALA A 205 -19.19 -3.20 -4.82
CA ALA A 205 -20.63 -3.05 -4.89
C ALA A 205 -20.96 -1.70 -5.54
N VAL A 206 -21.91 -1.69 -6.47
CA VAL A 206 -22.35 -0.48 -7.17
C VAL A 206 -23.86 -0.35 -7.06
N GLY A 207 -24.33 0.79 -6.55
CA GLY A 207 -25.75 1.10 -6.41
C GLY A 207 -26.05 2.57 -6.65
N VAL A 208 -27.33 2.90 -6.82
CA VAL A 208 -27.82 4.28 -6.85
C VAL A 208 -28.49 4.56 -5.51
N VAL A 209 -28.19 5.72 -4.93
CA VAL A 209 -28.78 6.21 -3.69
C VAL A 209 -29.53 7.51 -3.99
N ASP A 210 -30.74 7.64 -3.45
CA ASP A 210 -31.62 8.80 -3.59
C ASP A 210 -31.18 9.98 -2.71
N GLU A 211 -29.90 10.34 -2.78
CA GLU A 211 -29.30 11.43 -2.03
C GLU A 211 -28.20 12.13 -2.82
N THR A 212 -27.89 13.36 -2.39
CA THR A 212 -26.79 14.14 -2.97
C THR A 212 -25.42 13.51 -2.67
N SER A 213 -24.44 13.73 -3.55
CA SER A 213 -23.09 13.17 -3.37
C SER A 213 -22.43 13.69 -2.08
N GLU A 214 -22.72 14.94 -1.71
CA GLU A 214 -22.25 15.57 -0.48
C GLU A 214 -22.88 14.96 0.77
N ALA A 215 -24.20 14.74 0.80
CA ALA A 215 -24.86 14.10 1.95
C ALA A 215 -24.33 12.69 2.22
N ILE A 216 -24.12 11.91 1.14
CA ILE A 216 -23.54 10.57 1.23
C ILE A 216 -22.09 10.64 1.70
N PHE A 217 -21.30 11.57 1.17
CA PHE A 217 -19.92 11.80 1.60
C PHE A 217 -19.86 12.10 3.11
N GLN A 218 -20.65 13.05 3.62
CA GLN A 218 -20.68 13.39 5.05
C GLN A 218 -21.11 12.19 5.91
N THR A 219 -22.10 11.43 5.45
CA THR A 219 -22.55 10.19 6.11
C THR A 219 -21.41 9.17 6.23
N LEU A 220 -20.64 8.97 5.15
CA LEU A 220 -19.50 8.06 5.12
C LEU A 220 -18.28 8.56 5.90
N MET A 221 -18.11 9.87 6.01
CA MET A 221 -17.03 10.49 6.78
C MET A 221 -17.27 10.46 8.29
N SER A 222 -18.53 10.35 8.72
CA SER A 222 -18.90 10.26 10.13
C SER A 222 -18.31 9.03 10.84
N LEU A 223 -17.80 9.26 12.06
CA LEU A 223 -17.25 8.25 12.98
C LEU A 223 -17.99 8.22 14.32
N GLY A 224 -18.96 9.11 14.52
CA GLY A 224 -19.76 9.22 15.73
C GLY A 224 -20.93 8.22 15.77
N PRO A 225 -21.84 8.36 16.76
CA PRO A 225 -22.97 7.44 16.93
C PRO A 225 -23.91 7.33 15.72
N SER A 226 -24.01 8.38 14.90
CA SER A 226 -24.79 8.37 13.65
C SER A 226 -24.33 7.29 12.67
N ARG A 227 -23.04 6.90 12.72
CA ARG A 227 -22.49 5.86 11.87
C ARG A 227 -23.07 4.48 12.19
N SER A 228 -23.22 4.15 13.47
CA SER A 228 -23.76 2.87 13.92
C SER A 228 -25.26 2.70 13.64
N GLN A 229 -25.97 3.76 13.25
CA GLN A 229 -27.40 3.67 12.92
C GLN A 229 -27.67 2.89 11.63
N TRP A 230 -26.70 2.87 10.71
CA TRP A 230 -26.86 2.23 9.40
C TRP A 230 -25.74 1.22 9.08
N ASP A 231 -24.53 1.43 9.59
CA ASP A 231 -23.40 0.53 9.37
C ASP A 231 -23.43 -0.60 10.41
N PHE A 232 -24.06 -1.72 10.05
CA PHE A 232 -24.30 -2.86 10.94
C PHE A 232 -23.03 -3.43 11.58
N CYS A 233 -21.87 -3.26 10.95
CA CYS A 233 -20.61 -3.78 11.46
C CYS A 233 -19.86 -2.78 12.34
N PHE A 234 -20.22 -1.50 12.33
CA PHE A 234 -19.47 -0.44 12.99
C PHE A 234 -19.89 -0.24 14.46
N TYR A 235 -18.95 -0.44 15.38
CA TYR A 235 -19.17 -0.24 16.81
C TYR A 235 -18.79 1.18 17.26
N LYS A 236 -17.57 1.61 16.97
CA LYS A 236 -17.03 2.91 17.39
C LYS A 236 -15.90 3.33 16.48
N GLY A 237 -15.71 4.63 16.29
CA GLY A 237 -14.54 5.15 15.61
C GLY A 237 -14.05 6.48 16.19
N CYS A 238 -12.81 6.81 15.87
CA CYS A 238 -12.23 8.11 16.16
C CYS A 238 -11.15 8.47 15.13
N VAL A 239 -10.89 9.77 14.99
CA VAL A 239 -9.69 10.26 14.31
C VAL A 239 -8.52 10.15 15.29
N VAL A 240 -7.47 9.47 14.87
CA VAL A 240 -6.22 9.30 15.62
C VAL A 240 -5.28 10.46 15.35
N GLU A 241 -5.19 10.90 14.09
CA GLU A 241 -4.31 11.97 13.65
C GLU A 241 -4.88 12.61 12.37
N HIS A 242 -4.77 13.93 12.26
CA HIS A 242 -4.99 14.64 11.00
C HIS A 242 -3.63 14.87 10.34
N LEU A 243 -3.44 14.38 9.12
CA LEU A 243 -2.18 14.52 8.39
C LEU A 243 -2.18 15.81 7.56
N ASP A 244 -3.31 16.12 6.93
CA ASP A 244 -3.56 17.34 6.17
C ASP A 244 -5.08 17.62 6.08
N GLY A 245 -5.51 18.56 5.23
CA GLY A 245 -6.93 18.90 5.06
C GLY A 245 -7.79 17.83 4.36
N HIS A 246 -7.15 16.86 3.71
CA HIS A 246 -7.75 15.81 2.89
C HIS A 246 -7.43 14.39 3.38
N THR A 247 -6.53 14.25 4.36
CA THR A 247 -6.01 12.98 4.82
C THR A 247 -6.01 12.91 6.34
N ASP A 248 -6.62 11.87 6.88
CA ASP A 248 -6.57 11.54 8.30
C ASP A 248 -6.24 10.06 8.54
N ILE A 249 -5.83 9.75 9.77
CA ILE A 249 -5.71 8.38 10.27
C ILE A 249 -6.90 8.14 11.21
N VAL A 250 -7.71 7.13 10.90
CA VAL A 250 -8.90 6.78 11.65
C VAL A 250 -8.80 5.37 12.22
N HIS A 251 -9.26 5.19 13.45
CA HIS A 251 -9.45 3.89 14.07
C HIS A 251 -10.93 3.54 14.08
N LYS A 252 -11.28 2.36 13.58
CA LYS A 252 -12.64 1.82 13.57
C LYS A 252 -12.67 0.48 14.28
N GLN A 253 -13.54 0.34 15.26
CA GLN A 253 -13.83 -0.91 15.94
C GLN A 253 -15.12 -1.49 15.38
N LEU A 254 -15.13 -2.80 15.16
CA LEU A 254 -16.28 -3.49 14.57
C LEU A 254 -16.96 -4.41 15.59
N TYR A 255 -18.27 -4.58 15.44
CA TYR A 255 -19.02 -5.62 16.13
C TYR A 255 -18.52 -7.01 15.73
N SER A 256 -18.78 -8.02 16.57
CA SER A 256 -18.44 -9.42 16.31
C SER A 256 -19.59 -10.23 15.72
N ASP A 257 -20.80 -9.69 15.70
CA ASP A 257 -22.02 -10.49 15.53
C ASP A 257 -22.17 -11.06 14.11
N TRP A 258 -21.45 -10.47 13.15
CA TRP A 258 -21.36 -10.90 11.75
C TRP A 258 -20.22 -11.90 11.50
N LEU A 259 -19.46 -12.28 12.53
CA LEU A 259 -18.32 -13.19 12.43
C LEU A 259 -18.67 -14.58 13.01
N PRO A 260 -17.97 -15.65 12.61
CA PRO A 260 -18.19 -16.99 13.17
C PRO A 260 -18.01 -17.01 14.70
N TRP A 261 -18.80 -17.85 15.36
CA TRP A 261 -18.81 -17.98 16.82
C TRP A 261 -17.40 -18.32 17.35
N ALA A 262 -17.04 -17.72 18.49
CA ALA A 262 -15.70 -17.80 19.13
C ALA A 262 -14.54 -17.05 18.45
N THR A 263 -14.77 -16.28 17.38
CA THR A 263 -13.73 -15.42 16.81
C THR A 263 -13.63 -14.06 17.53
N LYS A 264 -12.42 -13.48 17.62
CA LYS A 264 -12.19 -12.17 18.25
C LYS A 264 -12.81 -11.03 17.44
N ARG A 265 -13.14 -9.91 18.07
CA ARG A 265 -13.60 -8.70 17.35
C ARG A 265 -12.51 -8.17 16.42
N ARG A 266 -12.91 -7.50 15.34
CA ARG A 266 -11.99 -6.89 14.38
C ARG A 266 -11.92 -5.38 14.59
N ASP A 267 -10.75 -4.82 14.40
CA ASP A 267 -10.57 -3.39 14.28
C ASP A 267 -9.71 -3.04 13.06
N LEU A 268 -9.86 -1.81 12.60
CA LEU A 268 -9.20 -1.27 11.42
C LEU A 268 -8.53 0.05 11.81
N LEU A 269 -7.25 0.19 11.45
CA LEU A 269 -6.54 1.45 11.52
C LEU A 269 -6.20 1.85 10.09
N LEU A 270 -6.80 2.94 9.63
CA LEU A 270 -6.86 3.30 8.23
C LEU A 270 -6.34 4.71 8.04
N ARG A 271 -5.46 4.92 7.06
CA ARG A 271 -5.30 6.23 6.45
C ARG A 271 -6.46 6.40 5.48
N ARG A 272 -7.25 7.45 5.70
CA ARG A 272 -8.37 7.84 4.84
C ARG A 272 -7.99 9.13 4.14
N TYR A 273 -7.89 9.06 2.83
CA TYR A 273 -7.73 10.22 1.95
C TYR A 273 -9.07 10.51 1.28
N TRP A 274 -9.40 11.77 1.05
CA TRP A 274 -10.57 12.15 0.28
C TRP A 274 -10.32 13.35 -0.62
N ARG A 275 -11.02 13.41 -1.74
CA ARG A 275 -11.05 14.58 -2.62
C ARG A 275 -12.42 14.74 -3.26
N ARG A 276 -12.67 15.94 -3.77
CA ARG A 276 -13.84 16.29 -4.57
C ARG A 276 -13.37 16.72 -5.95
N GLU A 277 -13.96 16.15 -6.98
CA GLU A 277 -13.74 16.52 -8.37
C GLU A 277 -14.66 17.68 -8.78
N ASP A 278 -14.32 18.38 -9.87
CA ASP A 278 -15.09 19.52 -10.38
C ASP A 278 -16.53 19.14 -10.80
N ASP A 279 -16.74 17.89 -11.20
CA ASP A 279 -18.07 17.35 -11.54
C ASP A 279 -18.95 17.05 -10.31
N GLY A 280 -18.43 17.28 -9.09
CA GLY A 280 -19.11 17.01 -7.84
C GLY A 280 -18.96 15.58 -7.30
N THR A 281 -18.13 14.75 -7.94
CA THR A 281 -17.79 13.42 -7.46
C THR A 281 -16.90 13.49 -6.23
N TYR A 282 -17.24 12.71 -5.19
CA TYR A 282 -16.37 12.49 -4.05
C TYR A 282 -15.65 11.15 -4.17
N VAL A 283 -14.35 11.16 -3.91
CA VAL A 283 -13.53 9.95 -3.84
C VAL A 283 -12.98 9.83 -2.42
N ILE A 284 -13.18 8.68 -1.78
CA ILE A 284 -12.63 8.33 -0.47
C ILE A 284 -11.76 7.09 -0.66
N LEU A 285 -10.50 7.15 -0.28
CA LEU A 285 -9.56 6.04 -0.34
C LEU A 285 -9.14 5.63 1.07
N TYR A 286 -9.18 4.34 1.34
CA TYR A 286 -8.73 3.74 2.58
C TYR A 286 -7.55 2.80 2.33
N HIS A 287 -6.56 2.90 3.20
CA HIS A 287 -5.45 1.96 3.25
C HIS A 287 -5.10 1.68 4.71
N SER A 288 -4.90 0.43 5.09
CA SER A 288 -4.46 0.11 6.45
C SER A 288 -3.09 0.69 6.75
N VAL A 289 -2.93 1.30 7.92
CA VAL A 289 -1.65 1.88 8.37
C VAL A 289 -1.35 1.46 9.79
N PHE A 290 -0.13 1.74 10.22
CA PHE A 290 0.31 1.54 11.59
C PHE A 290 0.58 2.91 12.19
N HIS A 291 0.21 3.06 13.46
CA HIS A 291 0.38 4.32 14.17
C HIS A 291 0.83 4.03 15.61
N LYS A 292 1.89 4.70 16.05
CA LYS A 292 2.54 4.46 17.35
C LYS A 292 1.60 4.62 18.54
N THR A 293 0.63 5.53 18.46
CA THR A 293 -0.36 5.75 19.53
C THR A 293 -1.56 4.81 19.47
N CYS A 294 -1.68 3.99 18.41
CA CYS A 294 -2.78 3.04 18.23
C CYS A 294 -2.28 1.62 17.88
N PRO A 295 -1.49 0.98 18.78
CA PRO A 295 -0.99 -0.37 18.55
C PRO A 295 -2.12 -1.41 18.56
N PRO A 296 -1.87 -2.64 18.03
CA PRO A 296 -2.82 -3.75 18.12
C PRO A 296 -3.21 -4.07 19.57
N GLN A 297 -4.49 -4.28 19.83
CA GLN A 297 -5.03 -4.55 21.16
C GLN A 297 -5.30 -6.06 21.36
N LYS A 298 -5.09 -6.61 22.56
CA LYS A 298 -5.25 -8.06 22.82
C LYS A 298 -6.67 -8.60 22.55
N SER A 299 -7.67 -7.76 22.74
CA SER A 299 -9.10 -8.05 22.56
C SER A 299 -9.59 -7.95 21.11
N TYR A 300 -8.78 -7.38 20.22
CA TYR A 300 -9.11 -7.20 18.81
C TYR A 300 -8.07 -7.87 17.90
N VAL A 301 -8.52 -8.29 16.72
CA VAL A 301 -7.64 -8.67 15.61
C VAL A 301 -7.64 -7.52 14.60
N ARG A 302 -6.47 -6.93 14.38
CA ARG A 302 -6.28 -5.82 13.43
C ARG A 302 -6.36 -6.34 12.00
N ALA A 303 -7.53 -6.20 11.39
CA ALA A 303 -7.76 -6.50 9.99
C ALA A 303 -6.91 -5.57 9.11
N CYS A 304 -6.56 -6.05 7.91
CA CYS A 304 -5.70 -5.35 6.97
C CYS A 304 -6.47 -5.06 5.68
N LEU A 305 -6.91 -3.82 5.52
CA LEU A 305 -7.47 -3.33 4.27
C LEU A 305 -6.31 -2.96 3.33
N LYS A 306 -6.03 -3.82 2.36
CA LYS A 306 -4.99 -3.60 1.34
C LYS A 306 -5.33 -2.39 0.48
N SER A 307 -6.58 -2.28 0.09
CA SER A 307 -7.12 -1.13 -0.63
C SER A 307 -8.64 -1.14 -0.47
N GLY A 308 -9.25 0.03 -0.40
CA GLY A 308 -10.69 0.15 -0.42
C GLY A 308 -11.10 1.61 -0.50
N GLY A 309 -12.38 1.85 -0.67
CA GLY A 309 -12.84 3.21 -0.89
C GLY A 309 -14.24 3.33 -1.43
N TYR A 310 -14.64 4.58 -1.60
CA TYR A 310 -15.92 4.97 -2.19
C TYR A 310 -15.65 5.94 -3.34
N VAL A 311 -16.41 5.76 -4.42
CA VAL A 311 -16.59 6.78 -5.45
C VAL A 311 -18.08 7.12 -5.47
N ILE A 312 -18.39 8.39 -5.26
CA ILE A 312 -19.76 8.89 -5.09
C ILE A 312 -19.97 9.96 -6.15
N SER A 313 -20.57 9.57 -7.27
CA SER A 313 -20.76 10.45 -8.42
C SER A 313 -22.20 10.95 -8.49
N PRO A 314 -22.44 12.27 -8.56
CA PRO A 314 -23.78 12.80 -8.71
C PRO A 314 -24.35 12.40 -10.07
N VAL A 315 -25.64 12.08 -10.09
CA VAL A 315 -26.41 11.80 -11.30
C VAL A 315 -27.76 12.51 -11.21
N ASN A 316 -28.52 12.55 -12.31
CA ASN A 316 -29.86 13.16 -12.33
C ASN A 316 -29.87 14.57 -11.74
N GLU A 317 -28.97 15.42 -12.25
CA GLU A 317 -28.81 16.82 -11.82
C GLU A 317 -28.47 16.97 -10.32
N GLY A 318 -27.84 15.95 -9.74
CA GLY A 318 -27.39 15.95 -8.33
C GLY A 318 -28.45 15.50 -7.32
N LYS A 319 -29.64 15.08 -7.78
CA LYS A 319 -30.71 14.55 -6.90
C LYS A 319 -30.45 13.12 -6.43
N GLN A 320 -29.65 12.38 -7.17
CA GLN A 320 -29.25 11.01 -6.85
C GLN A 320 -27.75 10.87 -7.02
N SER A 321 -27.17 9.80 -6.46
CA SER A 321 -25.75 9.50 -6.62
C SER A 321 -25.51 8.04 -6.92
N VAL A 322 -24.61 7.76 -7.85
CA VAL A 322 -24.05 6.42 -8.04
C VAL A 322 -22.92 6.23 -7.04
N VAL A 323 -23.04 5.22 -6.20
CA VAL A 323 -22.05 4.86 -5.19
C VAL A 323 -21.37 3.56 -5.61
N LYS A 324 -20.04 3.61 -5.75
CA LYS A 324 -19.18 2.44 -5.91
C LYS A 324 -18.38 2.26 -4.63
N HIS A 325 -18.56 1.13 -3.94
CA HIS A 325 -17.78 0.75 -2.77
C HIS A 325 -16.88 -0.42 -3.10
N MET A 326 -15.58 -0.28 -2.86
CA MET A 326 -14.57 -1.29 -3.17
C MET A 326 -13.82 -1.71 -1.92
N LEU A 327 -13.54 -3.01 -1.78
CA LEU A 327 -12.80 -3.57 -0.66
C LEU A 327 -11.88 -4.72 -1.12
N ALA A 328 -10.61 -4.63 -0.75
CA ALA A 328 -9.66 -5.74 -0.75
C ALA A 328 -9.10 -5.86 0.67
N ILE A 329 -9.69 -6.77 1.46
CA ILE A 329 -9.45 -6.86 2.90
C ILE A 329 -9.04 -8.27 3.31
N ASP A 330 -8.00 -8.34 4.13
CA ASP A 330 -7.60 -9.52 4.90
C ASP A 330 -8.13 -9.37 6.32
N TRP A 331 -9.12 -10.18 6.65
CA TRP A 331 -9.78 -10.19 7.97
C TRP A 331 -8.99 -10.93 9.06
N LYS A 332 -7.89 -11.61 8.68
CA LYS A 332 -7.02 -12.41 9.56
C LYS A 332 -7.84 -13.36 10.44
N PHE A 333 -8.60 -14.25 9.80
CA PHE A 333 -9.46 -15.24 10.45
C PHE A 333 -8.68 -16.25 11.28
#